data_AF-A0A2A2W3C0-F1
#
_entry.id   AF-A0A2A2W3C0-F1
#
_cell.length_a   1.000
_cell.length_b   1.000
_cell.length_c   1.000
_cell.angle_alpha   90.00
_cell.angle_beta   90.00
_cell.angle_gamma   90.00
#
_symmetry.space_group_name_H-M   'P 1'
#
loop_
_entity.id
_entity.type
_entity.pdbx_description
1 polymer ?
#
loop_
_entity_poly.entity_id
_entity_poly.type
_entity_poly.pdbx_seq_one_letter_code
_entity_poly.pdbx_strand_id
1 'polypeptide(L)'
;MAPLSFNTLASPGESEFWGRGAGGEGDFHHRVCGQGGDHWSESRGHRSTLPSLRSTLPHTGGLLLHLRRHTMTVRTTVTIILLISTSALVHAEPPHAATAGRSSLLTATAESADSHPLLPCLELAREGFERIEQEIRDYTCVLEKREWIDGKLTGPERIFAKVRHERSDDDQMVTPFGVYMKFLEPEGVAGREILFVKQSDQSKMLVRKGGKRFAFLTVSLDPTSRMAMLGNRYPITEFGIKRLVQRMIDLGTKELAYQECKVDIRSSLDVADHQHACTCIEVTHPIKRDPFQYHIARIYLDEVLNVPVRFESYDWPSEGSDQPVLHEEYIYRDLKLNVALSDEEFESDYSTYKFR
;
A
#
# COMPACT_ATOMS: atom_id res chain seq x y z
N MET A 1 -57.02 53.99 -8.03
CA MET A 1 -58.39 53.44 -7.87
C MET A 1 -58.28 52.10 -7.15
N ALA A 2 -59.32 51.68 -6.42
CA ALA A 2 -59.42 50.48 -5.56
C ALA A 2 -58.57 50.52 -4.25
N PRO A 3 -59.22 50.44 -3.05
CA PRO A 3 -58.55 50.44 -1.73
C PRO A 3 -58.97 49.27 -0.80
N LEU A 4 -58.50 49.32 0.46
CA LEU A 4 -58.94 48.55 1.67
C LEU A 4 -58.54 47.05 1.70
N SER A 5 -57.82 46.50 2.69
CA SER A 5 -57.88 46.58 4.17
C SER A 5 -59.03 45.79 4.79
N PHE A 6 -58.73 44.71 5.54
CA PHE A 6 -59.10 44.55 6.96
C PHE A 6 -58.31 43.40 7.61
N ASN A 7 -58.23 43.43 8.94
CA ASN A 7 -57.38 42.59 9.79
C ASN A 7 -58.23 41.81 10.82
N THR A 8 -57.58 41.05 11.71
CA THR A 8 -58.03 40.62 13.07
C THR A 8 -58.71 39.25 13.21
N LEU A 9 -58.01 38.30 13.85
CA LEU A 9 -58.31 37.86 15.23
C LEU A 9 -57.21 36.93 15.78
N ALA A 10 -57.02 36.91 17.10
CA ALA A 10 -55.89 36.23 17.76
C ALA A 10 -56.28 35.66 19.15
N SER A 11 -55.54 34.62 19.57
CA SER A 11 -55.32 34.19 20.98
C SER A 11 -56.54 33.62 21.75
N PRO A 12 -56.40 33.08 23.00
CA PRO A 12 -55.19 32.87 23.85
C PRO A 12 -55.05 31.45 24.51
N GLY A 13 -54.03 31.30 25.37
CA GLY A 13 -53.84 30.20 26.36
C GLY A 13 -52.39 29.66 26.37
N GLU A 14 -51.46 30.09 27.23
CA GLU A 14 -51.31 29.86 28.69
C GLU A 14 -51.16 28.35 29.07
N SER A 15 -50.23 27.91 29.94
CA SER A 15 -49.21 28.60 30.77
C SER A 15 -48.12 27.64 31.33
N GLU A 16 -46.94 28.21 31.64
CA GLU A 16 -46.04 27.94 32.79
C GLU A 16 -45.35 26.55 33.02
N PHE A 17 -44.00 26.47 33.23
CA PHE A 17 -43.18 26.71 34.47
C PHE A 17 -43.38 25.59 35.53
N TRP A 18 -42.41 24.89 36.14
CA TRP A 18 -40.95 25.05 36.44
C TRP A 18 -40.18 23.70 36.20
N GLY A 19 -38.90 23.44 36.49
CA GLY A 19 -37.80 24.15 37.19
C GLY A 19 -36.50 23.30 37.29
N ARG A 20 -35.41 23.83 37.88
CA ARG A 20 -34.04 23.24 37.91
C ARG A 20 -33.71 22.48 39.21
N GLY A 21 -32.66 21.63 39.17
CA GLY A 21 -31.88 21.15 40.34
C GLY A 21 -31.45 19.68 40.16
N ALA A 22 -30.19 19.25 39.99
CA ALA A 22 -28.89 19.56 40.62
C ALA A 22 -28.56 18.71 41.87
N GLY A 23 -27.51 17.88 41.77
CA GLY A 23 -26.74 17.32 42.89
C GLY A 23 -27.15 15.92 43.40
N GLY A 24 -26.15 15.13 43.84
CA GLY A 24 -26.37 13.93 44.67
C GLY A 24 -25.43 12.74 44.36
N GLU A 25 -24.46 12.49 45.24
CA GLU A 25 -23.70 11.23 45.32
C GLU A 25 -24.59 10.06 45.79
N GLY A 26 -24.17 8.83 45.50
CA GLY A 26 -24.86 7.61 45.93
C GLY A 26 -24.04 6.35 45.69
N ASP A 27 -23.28 5.93 46.71
CA ASP A 27 -22.41 4.75 46.73
C ASP A 27 -23.17 3.49 47.25
N PHE A 28 -22.54 2.31 47.19
CA PHE A 28 -23.01 0.99 47.68
C PHE A 28 -24.21 0.35 46.91
N HIS A 29 -24.22 -0.95 46.55
CA HIS A 29 -23.85 -2.11 47.35
C HIS A 29 -23.58 -3.39 46.52
N HIS A 30 -22.76 -4.28 47.08
CA HIS A 30 -22.55 -5.70 46.72
C HIS A 30 -23.71 -6.48 46.07
N ARG A 31 -23.36 -7.38 45.13
CA ARG A 31 -23.83 -8.77 45.17
C ARG A 31 -22.73 -9.76 44.77
N VAL A 32 -22.53 -10.76 45.62
CA VAL A 32 -21.59 -11.90 45.46
C VAL A 32 -22.42 -13.18 45.31
N CYS A 33 -21.78 -14.24 44.79
CA CYS A 33 -22.06 -15.68 45.01
C CYS A 33 -22.72 -16.51 43.88
N GLY A 34 -22.34 -17.79 43.83
CA GLY A 34 -22.69 -18.81 42.81
C GLY A 34 -21.63 -18.91 41.71
N GLN A 35 -20.61 -19.77 41.74
CA GLN A 35 -20.53 -21.17 42.19
C GLN A 35 -21.57 -22.09 41.52
N GLY A 36 -21.05 -23.01 40.69
CA GLY A 36 -21.79 -23.99 39.91
C GLY A 36 -20.83 -24.66 38.93
N GLY A 37 -20.12 -25.67 39.40
CA GLY A 37 -19.35 -26.55 38.52
C GLY A 37 -20.12 -27.86 38.33
N ASP A 38 -19.93 -28.51 37.18
CA ASP A 38 -20.01 -29.96 37.00
C ASP A 38 -19.23 -30.29 35.72
N HIS A 39 -18.14 -31.05 35.80
CA HIS A 39 -18.13 -32.51 35.68
C HIS A 39 -18.67 -33.02 34.34
N TRP A 40 -17.77 -33.18 33.36
CA TRP A 40 -17.93 -34.16 32.28
C TRP A 40 -16.64 -34.97 32.13
N SER A 41 -16.82 -36.29 32.06
CA SER A 41 -15.78 -37.28 32.31
C SER A 41 -15.02 -37.74 31.08
N GLU A 42 -13.77 -38.09 31.31
CA GLU A 42 -12.86 -38.82 30.42
C GLU A 42 -13.49 -40.13 29.90
N SER A 43 -13.36 -40.42 28.60
CA SER A 43 -13.59 -41.75 28.02
C SER A 43 -12.45 -42.15 27.08
N ARG A 44 -11.67 -43.16 27.48
CA ARG A 44 -10.55 -43.72 26.70
C ARG A 44 -10.98 -44.92 25.85
N GLY A 45 -10.26 -45.16 24.76
CA GLY A 45 -10.37 -46.35 23.91
C GLY A 45 -10.69 -45.98 22.45
N HIS A 46 -10.04 -46.53 21.42
CA HIS A 46 -9.08 -47.64 21.37
C HIS A 46 -7.82 -47.30 20.56
N ARG A 47 -6.73 -48.00 20.89
CA ARG A 47 -5.51 -48.10 20.10
C ARG A 47 -5.59 -49.39 19.27
N SER A 48 -5.42 -49.32 17.96
CA SER A 48 -5.18 -50.49 17.09
C SER A 48 -3.85 -50.33 16.35
N THR A 49 -3.10 -51.43 16.23
CA THR A 49 -1.69 -51.41 15.81
C THR A 49 -1.43 -52.42 14.69
N LEU A 50 -0.69 -51.98 13.68
CA LEU A 50 0.18 -52.80 12.80
C LEU A 50 -0.54 -53.74 11.80
N PRO A 51 0.12 -54.23 10.72
CA PRO A 51 1.58 -54.26 10.51
C PRO A 51 2.13 -53.67 9.20
N SER A 52 3.46 -53.58 9.21
CA SER A 52 4.34 -53.26 8.08
C SER A 52 4.38 -54.35 7.02
N LEU A 53 4.63 -53.97 5.76
CA LEU A 53 5.21 -54.85 4.74
C LEU A 53 6.40 -54.16 4.06
N ARG A 54 7.61 -54.65 4.39
CA ARG A 54 8.79 -54.45 3.54
C ARG A 54 8.68 -55.43 2.36
N SER A 55 8.98 -54.97 1.16
CA SER A 55 9.38 -55.84 0.05
C SER A 55 10.79 -55.45 -0.42
N THR A 56 11.59 -56.48 -0.69
CA THR A 56 12.99 -56.38 -1.08
C THR A 56 13.14 -56.68 -2.57
N LEU A 57 13.94 -55.86 -3.27
CA LEU A 57 14.93 -56.19 -4.33
C LEU A 57 14.57 -57.27 -5.39
N PRO A 58 14.89 -57.03 -6.68
CA PRO A 58 16.28 -57.23 -7.10
C PRO A 58 16.88 -56.19 -8.06
N HIS A 59 18.22 -56.21 -8.13
CA HIS A 59 19.03 -55.56 -9.15
C HIS A 59 18.75 -56.11 -10.55
N THR A 60 18.73 -55.21 -11.54
CA THR A 60 19.20 -55.48 -12.90
C THR A 60 20.07 -54.31 -13.37
N GLY A 61 21.23 -54.62 -13.95
CA GLY A 61 22.17 -53.61 -14.43
C GLY A 61 21.76 -53.01 -15.77
N GLY A 62 21.89 -51.68 -15.91
CA GLY A 62 21.67 -50.95 -17.15
C GLY A 62 22.93 -50.21 -17.57
N LEU A 63 23.56 -50.66 -18.64
CA LEU A 63 24.74 -50.05 -19.25
C LEU A 63 24.40 -48.65 -19.78
N LEU A 64 25.07 -47.59 -19.31
CA LEU A 64 24.88 -46.22 -19.81
C LEU A 64 26.14 -45.69 -20.48
N LEU A 65 25.99 -45.32 -21.76
CA LEU A 65 27.07 -44.94 -22.66
C LEU A 65 27.69 -43.58 -22.30
N HIS A 66 29.00 -43.47 -22.51
CA HIS A 66 29.70 -42.19 -22.51
C HIS A 66 29.16 -41.27 -23.62
N LEU A 67 28.51 -40.17 -23.22
CA LEU A 67 28.30 -39.00 -24.08
C LEU A 67 29.32 -37.91 -23.72
N ARG A 68 30.38 -37.81 -24.52
CA ARG A 68 31.31 -36.67 -24.50
C ARG A 68 30.53 -35.39 -24.82
N ARG A 69 30.37 -34.49 -23.85
CA ARG A 69 30.03 -33.08 -24.12
C ARG A 69 31.32 -32.33 -24.44
N HIS A 70 31.46 -31.92 -25.70
CA HIS A 70 32.51 -30.98 -26.11
C HIS A 70 32.09 -29.56 -25.72
N THR A 71 32.79 -28.96 -24.75
CA THR A 71 32.67 -27.54 -24.43
C THR A 71 33.65 -26.74 -25.30
N MET A 72 33.13 -25.94 -26.23
CA MET A 72 33.93 -24.95 -26.97
C MET A 72 33.94 -23.62 -26.21
N THR A 73 35.10 -23.26 -25.67
CA THR A 73 35.31 -21.98 -24.98
C THR A 73 35.84 -20.93 -25.97
N VAL A 74 34.97 -20.05 -26.46
CA VAL A 74 35.39 -18.93 -27.32
C VAL A 74 35.83 -17.76 -26.43
N ARG A 75 37.13 -17.45 -26.46
CA ARG A 75 37.70 -16.24 -25.85
C ARG A 75 37.84 -15.16 -26.90
N THR A 76 37.02 -14.11 -26.84
CA THR A 76 37.13 -12.95 -27.73
C THR A 76 37.79 -11.80 -26.99
N THR A 77 39.08 -11.57 -27.26
CA THR A 77 39.82 -10.39 -26.78
C THR A 77 39.61 -9.26 -27.78
N VAL A 78 39.12 -8.09 -27.33
CA VAL A 78 39.04 -6.89 -28.17
C VAL A 78 39.97 -5.82 -27.62
N THR A 79 40.95 -5.43 -28.43
CA THR A 79 41.95 -4.41 -28.10
C THR A 79 41.58 -3.08 -28.74
N ILE A 80 41.73 -2.00 -27.97
CA ILE A 80 41.46 -0.61 -28.37
C ILE A 80 42.46 -0.16 -29.44
N ILE A 81 41.99 0.54 -30.48
CA ILE A 81 42.80 1.49 -31.26
C ILE A 81 42.04 2.80 -31.41
N LEU A 82 42.72 3.89 -31.03
CA LEU A 82 42.29 5.27 -31.12
C LEU A 82 42.66 5.83 -32.52
N LEU A 83 41.76 6.57 -33.17
CA LEU A 83 42.13 7.40 -34.33
C LEU A 83 41.51 8.80 -34.23
N ILE A 84 42.40 9.79 -34.35
CA ILE A 84 42.13 11.21 -34.29
C ILE A 84 41.87 11.70 -35.71
N SER A 85 40.85 12.55 -35.91
CA SER A 85 40.77 13.42 -37.09
C SER A 85 40.24 14.79 -36.71
N THR A 86 41.09 15.79 -36.93
CA THR A 86 40.82 17.22 -36.79
C THR A 86 39.97 17.75 -37.94
N SER A 87 39.03 18.66 -37.65
CA SER A 87 38.47 19.59 -38.64
C SER A 87 38.34 20.99 -38.02
N ALA A 88 38.52 22.01 -38.86
CA ALA A 88 38.92 23.34 -38.43
C ALA A 88 37.77 24.26 -37.98
N LEU A 89 38.17 25.29 -37.23
CA LEU A 89 37.36 26.36 -36.67
C LEU A 89 36.91 27.36 -37.76
N VAL A 90 35.65 27.78 -37.74
CA VAL A 90 35.20 29.06 -38.30
C VAL A 90 34.38 29.80 -37.24
N HIS A 91 34.84 30.98 -36.85
CA HIS A 91 34.13 31.91 -35.98
C HIS A 91 33.06 32.70 -36.78
N ALA A 92 31.89 32.88 -36.17
CA ALA A 92 31.01 34.01 -36.45
C ALA A 92 30.26 34.38 -35.16
N GLU A 93 30.52 35.59 -34.64
CA GLU A 93 29.86 36.18 -33.47
C GLU A 93 28.79 37.22 -33.91
N PRO A 94 27.97 37.80 -33.02
CA PRO A 94 26.51 37.72 -33.18
C PRO A 94 25.84 39.07 -33.47
N PRO A 95 24.50 39.10 -33.55
CA PRO A 95 23.71 40.27 -33.18
C PRO A 95 22.87 40.02 -31.92
N HIS A 96 22.88 40.99 -30.99
CA HIS A 96 21.91 41.08 -29.89
C HIS A 96 20.48 41.33 -30.40
N ALA A 97 19.47 40.70 -29.77
CA ALA A 97 18.26 41.39 -29.28
C ALA A 97 17.35 40.48 -28.43
N ALA A 98 16.70 41.10 -27.43
CA ALA A 98 15.43 40.70 -26.80
C ALA A 98 15.33 39.32 -26.11
N THR A 99 15.69 39.29 -24.82
CA THR A 99 15.14 38.33 -23.85
C THR A 99 13.62 38.52 -23.70
N ALA A 100 12.83 37.63 -24.29
CA ALA A 100 11.44 37.41 -23.93
C ALA A 100 11.33 36.03 -23.27
N GLY A 101 10.85 35.99 -22.02
CA GLY A 101 10.72 34.74 -21.27
C GLY A 101 9.69 33.81 -21.91
N ARG A 102 10.16 32.71 -22.53
CA ARG A 102 9.28 31.60 -22.91
C ARG A 102 8.89 30.82 -21.67
N SER A 103 7.78 31.23 -21.04
CA SER A 103 6.97 30.29 -20.26
C SER A 103 6.50 29.19 -21.21
N SER A 104 7.07 28.00 -21.07
CA SER A 104 6.71 26.84 -21.90
C SER A 104 5.42 26.22 -21.38
N LEU A 105 4.30 26.92 -21.57
CA LEU A 105 2.98 26.31 -21.55
C LEU A 105 2.90 25.32 -22.72
N LEU A 106 3.28 24.06 -22.44
CA LEU A 106 2.92 22.92 -23.26
C LEU A 106 1.41 22.69 -23.13
N THR A 107 0.64 23.56 -23.79
CA THR A 107 -0.75 23.26 -24.14
C THR A 107 -0.69 22.03 -25.04
N ALA A 108 -1.01 20.86 -24.48
CA ALA A 108 -1.07 19.63 -25.23
C ALA A 108 -2.05 19.82 -26.40
N THR A 109 -1.52 19.79 -27.62
CA THR A 109 -2.31 19.90 -28.83
C THR A 109 -3.29 18.73 -28.88
N ALA A 110 -4.59 19.03 -28.93
CA ALA A 110 -5.61 18.00 -28.99
C ALA A 110 -5.61 17.33 -30.37
N GLU A 111 -4.86 16.23 -30.54
CA GLU A 111 -4.98 15.35 -31.71
C GLU A 111 -4.42 13.92 -31.46
N SER A 112 -5.11 13.15 -30.60
CA SER A 112 -5.17 11.68 -30.70
C SER A 112 -6.51 11.19 -30.16
N ALA A 113 -7.58 11.34 -30.95
CA ALA A 113 -8.95 11.06 -30.52
C ALA A 113 -9.29 9.55 -30.33
N ASP A 114 -8.34 8.65 -30.60
CA ASP A 114 -8.52 7.18 -30.53
C ASP A 114 -7.82 6.51 -29.33
N SER A 115 -7.03 7.23 -28.53
CA SER A 115 -6.38 6.66 -27.34
C SER A 115 -7.12 7.01 -26.04
N HIS A 116 -7.38 5.99 -25.22
CA HIS A 116 -8.04 6.15 -23.93
C HIS A 116 -7.15 6.97 -22.96
N PRO A 117 -7.67 7.95 -22.19
CA PRO A 117 -6.84 8.87 -21.40
C PRO A 117 -5.90 8.21 -20.39
N LEU A 118 -6.28 7.06 -19.81
CA LEU A 118 -5.42 6.28 -18.91
C LEU A 118 -4.23 5.56 -19.58
N LEU A 119 -4.17 5.42 -20.91
CA LEU A 119 -3.14 4.59 -21.56
C LEU A 119 -1.70 5.03 -21.22
N PRO A 120 -1.33 6.33 -21.32
CA PRO A 120 0.02 6.78 -20.96
C PRO A 120 0.34 6.55 -19.47
N CYS A 121 -0.66 6.62 -18.59
CA CYS A 121 -0.47 6.33 -17.16
C CYS A 121 -0.27 4.84 -16.89
N LEU A 122 -0.94 3.97 -17.65
CA LEU A 122 -0.77 2.52 -17.56
C LEU A 122 0.56 2.05 -18.15
N GLU A 123 1.04 2.69 -19.21
CA GLU A 123 2.37 2.47 -19.77
C GLU A 123 3.45 2.83 -18.74
N LEU A 124 3.42 4.05 -18.21
CA LEU A 124 4.33 4.50 -17.15
C LEU A 124 4.26 3.62 -15.89
N ALA A 125 3.06 3.17 -15.49
CA ALA A 125 2.90 2.27 -14.35
C ALA A 125 3.52 0.88 -14.60
N ARG A 126 3.39 0.34 -15.82
CA ARG A 126 3.99 -0.96 -16.21
C ARG A 126 5.52 -0.87 -16.28
N GLU A 127 6.07 0.17 -16.89
CA GLU A 127 7.52 0.44 -16.91
C GLU A 127 8.07 0.57 -15.47
N GLY A 128 7.37 1.34 -14.62
CA GLY A 128 7.69 1.47 -13.20
C GLY A 128 7.61 0.13 -12.45
N PHE A 129 6.62 -0.71 -12.74
CA PHE A 129 6.49 -2.03 -12.15
C PHE A 129 7.65 -2.96 -12.53
N GLU A 130 7.99 -3.06 -13.81
CA GLU A 130 9.11 -3.87 -14.30
C GLU A 130 10.43 -3.44 -13.66
N ARG A 131 10.69 -2.13 -13.58
CA ARG A 131 11.82 -1.56 -12.84
C ARG A 131 11.81 -1.97 -11.36
N ILE A 132 10.67 -1.88 -10.67
CA ILE A 132 10.55 -2.28 -9.27
C ILE A 132 10.86 -3.78 -9.09
N GLU A 133 10.41 -4.65 -10.01
CA GLU A 133 10.72 -6.09 -9.95
C GLU A 133 12.20 -6.38 -10.15
N GLN A 134 12.83 -5.74 -11.14
CA GLN A 134 14.20 -6.01 -11.54
C GLN A 134 15.21 -5.42 -10.54
N GLU A 135 15.06 -4.14 -10.22
CA GLU A 135 16.08 -3.35 -9.52
C GLU A 135 15.88 -3.22 -8.01
N ILE A 136 14.64 -3.26 -7.50
CA ILE A 136 14.34 -3.00 -6.08
C ILE A 136 14.15 -4.31 -5.34
N ARG A 137 15.15 -4.70 -4.56
CA ARG A 137 15.18 -5.95 -3.75
C ARG A 137 14.49 -5.76 -2.41
N ASP A 138 14.77 -4.63 -1.77
CA ASP A 138 14.24 -4.27 -0.45
C ASP A 138 14.17 -2.75 -0.30
N TYR A 139 13.50 -2.29 0.75
CA TYR A 139 13.55 -0.91 1.20
C TYR A 139 13.13 -0.75 2.67
N THR A 140 13.40 0.43 3.22
CA THR A 140 12.83 0.92 4.47
C THR A 140 12.16 2.27 4.27
N CYS A 141 11.14 2.56 5.09
CA CYS A 141 10.43 3.84 5.08
C CYS A 141 9.71 4.08 6.43
N VAL A 142 9.22 5.30 6.62
CA VAL A 142 8.15 5.61 7.57
C VAL A 142 6.90 5.89 6.75
N LEU A 143 5.94 4.95 6.78
CA LEU A 143 4.64 5.15 6.16
C LEU A 143 3.75 6.00 7.06
N GLU A 144 3.21 7.08 6.50
CA GLU A 144 2.06 7.80 7.06
C GLU A 144 0.80 7.28 6.38
N LYS A 145 -0.16 6.77 7.16
CA LYS A 145 -1.35 6.06 6.68
C LYS A 145 -2.63 6.71 7.24
N ARG A 146 -3.62 6.93 6.37
CA ARG A 146 -5.03 7.19 6.72
C ARG A 146 -5.94 6.38 5.80
N GLU A 147 -7.03 5.85 6.34
CA GLU A 147 -7.97 5.02 5.60
C GLU A 147 -9.40 5.28 6.09
N TRP A 148 -10.38 5.25 5.18
CA TRP A 148 -11.78 5.28 5.52
C TRP A 148 -12.26 3.86 5.85
N ILE A 149 -12.57 3.62 7.13
CA ILE A 149 -12.89 2.29 7.69
C ILE A 149 -14.10 2.44 8.61
N ASP A 150 -15.03 1.47 8.55
CA ASP A 150 -16.23 1.43 9.40
C ASP A 150 -17.00 2.76 9.44
N GLY A 151 -17.10 3.43 8.29
CA GLY A 151 -17.87 4.67 8.10
C GLY A 151 -17.16 5.97 8.50
N LYS A 152 -15.84 5.97 8.74
CA LYS A 152 -15.08 7.18 9.07
C LYS A 152 -13.63 7.13 8.59
N LEU A 153 -13.04 8.29 8.31
CA LEU A 153 -11.60 8.44 8.13
C LEU A 153 -10.87 8.16 9.47
N THR A 154 -9.83 7.32 9.44
CA THR A 154 -8.95 7.11 10.60
C THR A 154 -8.03 8.32 10.84
N GLY A 155 -7.59 8.50 12.09
CA GLY A 155 -6.47 9.39 12.37
C GLY A 155 -5.16 8.85 11.76
N PRO A 156 -4.16 9.71 11.51
CA PRO A 156 -2.88 9.28 10.95
C PRO A 156 -2.20 8.23 11.82
N GLU A 157 -1.81 7.11 11.20
CA GLU A 157 -0.85 6.16 11.76
C GLU A 157 0.53 6.45 11.15
N ARG A 158 1.59 6.44 11.97
CA ARG A 158 2.98 6.50 11.49
C ARG A 158 3.64 5.16 11.77
N ILE A 159 4.13 4.48 10.74
CA ILE A 159 4.57 3.10 10.78
C ILE A 159 5.95 3.01 10.16
N PHE A 160 6.98 2.68 10.95
CA PHE A 160 8.27 2.29 10.37
C PHE A 160 8.12 0.90 9.73
N ALA A 161 8.51 0.77 8.47
CA ALA A 161 8.40 -0.48 7.73
C ALA A 161 9.72 -0.90 7.09
N LYS A 162 9.97 -2.21 7.08
CA LYS A 162 10.98 -2.88 6.27
C LYS A 162 10.25 -3.80 5.30
N VAL A 163 10.57 -3.73 4.01
CA VAL A 163 9.96 -4.56 2.98
C VAL A 163 11.03 -5.22 2.15
N ARG A 164 10.89 -6.52 1.92
CA ARG A 164 11.72 -7.30 1.01
C ARG A 164 10.83 -7.92 -0.06
N HIS A 165 11.16 -7.68 -1.32
CA HIS A 165 10.40 -8.22 -2.44
C HIS A 165 10.69 -9.70 -2.67
N GLU A 166 9.68 -10.40 -3.18
CA GLU A 166 9.76 -11.78 -3.67
C GLU A 166 10.77 -11.83 -4.83
N ARG A 167 11.71 -12.78 -4.81
CA ARG A 167 12.67 -13.04 -5.89
C ARG A 167 12.66 -14.53 -6.24
N SER A 168 12.62 -14.80 -7.54
CA SER A 168 12.72 -16.15 -8.10
C SER A 168 13.90 -16.24 -9.07
N ASP A 169 14.44 -17.44 -9.21
CA ASP A 169 15.52 -17.81 -10.13
C ASP A 169 15.15 -19.19 -10.72
N ASP A 170 15.10 -19.32 -12.05
CA ASP A 170 14.59 -20.52 -12.77
C ASP A 170 13.34 -21.16 -12.12
N ASP A 171 12.26 -20.36 -11.96
CA ASP A 171 10.99 -20.69 -11.31
C ASP A 171 11.05 -21.14 -9.82
N GLN A 172 12.23 -21.10 -9.19
CA GLN A 172 12.40 -21.36 -7.76
C GLN A 172 12.43 -20.06 -6.97
N MET A 173 11.59 -19.94 -5.94
CA MET A 173 11.61 -18.80 -5.02
C MET A 173 12.90 -18.83 -4.17
N VAL A 174 13.81 -17.90 -4.43
CA VAL A 174 15.08 -17.72 -3.70
C VAL A 174 14.90 -16.81 -2.50
N THR A 175 14.00 -15.83 -2.58
CA THR A 175 13.71 -14.90 -1.49
C THR A 175 12.21 -14.71 -1.35
N PRO A 176 11.60 -15.07 -0.21
CA PRO A 176 10.18 -14.86 0.02
C PRO A 176 9.87 -13.37 0.28
N PHE A 177 8.70 -12.93 -0.17
CA PHE A 177 8.16 -11.61 0.20
C PHE A 177 8.10 -11.49 1.72
N GLY A 178 8.72 -10.43 2.26
CA GLY A 178 8.82 -10.19 3.69
C GLY A 178 8.41 -8.76 4.04
N VAL A 179 7.66 -8.61 5.13
CA VAL A 179 7.27 -7.31 5.69
C VAL A 179 7.45 -7.34 7.20
N TYR A 180 8.21 -6.38 7.72
CA TYR A 180 8.18 -6.02 9.14
C TYR A 180 7.62 -4.60 9.29
N MET A 181 6.74 -4.41 10.27
CA MET A 181 6.18 -3.10 10.63
C MET A 181 6.34 -2.84 12.12
N LYS A 182 6.57 -1.58 12.46
CA LYS A 182 6.54 -1.06 13.83
C LYS A 182 5.75 0.23 13.87
N PHE A 183 4.61 0.20 14.55
CA PHE A 183 3.76 1.38 14.72
C PHE A 183 4.45 2.33 15.70
N LEU A 184 4.67 3.56 15.26
CA LEU A 184 5.25 4.65 16.05
C LEU A 184 4.13 5.45 16.71
N GLU A 185 3.08 5.75 15.96
CA GLU A 185 1.92 6.55 16.35
C GLU A 185 0.63 5.98 15.74
N PRO A 186 -0.56 6.22 16.34
CA PRO A 186 -0.79 6.94 17.61
C PRO A 186 -0.50 6.10 18.86
N GLU A 187 -0.48 6.74 20.04
CA GLU A 187 -0.15 6.13 21.34
C GLU A 187 -0.96 4.85 21.66
N GLY A 188 -2.19 4.74 21.15
CA GLY A 188 -3.04 3.56 21.33
C GLY A 188 -2.50 2.27 20.67
N VAL A 189 -1.63 2.40 19.67
CA VAL A 189 -1.01 1.29 18.92
C VAL A 189 0.52 1.35 18.89
N ALA A 190 1.13 2.44 19.38
CA ALA A 190 2.58 2.61 19.46
C ALA A 190 3.30 1.39 20.07
N GLY A 191 4.38 0.95 19.44
CA GLY A 191 5.10 -0.26 19.82
C GLY A 191 4.40 -1.58 19.45
N ARG A 192 3.34 -1.53 18.63
CA ARG A 192 2.85 -2.71 17.88
C ARG A 192 3.90 -3.10 16.87
N GLU A 193 4.20 -4.38 16.80
CA GLU A 193 5.11 -4.95 15.80
C GLU A 193 4.35 -6.02 15.02
N ILE A 194 4.57 -6.06 13.70
CA ILE A 194 4.02 -7.09 12.81
C ILE A 194 5.17 -7.65 11.99
N LEU A 195 5.27 -8.98 11.89
CA LEU A 195 6.17 -9.68 10.99
C LEU A 195 5.36 -10.63 10.11
N PHE A 196 5.57 -10.56 8.81
CA PHE A 196 4.98 -11.46 7.82
C PHE A 196 6.03 -11.89 6.80
N VAL A 197 6.07 -13.19 6.51
CA VAL A 197 6.92 -13.78 5.47
C VAL A 197 6.07 -14.75 4.66
N LYS A 198 5.97 -14.53 3.35
CA LYS A 198 5.18 -15.37 2.45
C LYS A 198 5.96 -16.64 2.07
N GLN A 199 5.68 -17.73 2.77
CA GLN A 199 6.20 -19.07 2.45
C GLN A 199 5.20 -19.92 1.63
N SER A 200 3.90 -19.65 1.83
CA SER A 200 2.76 -20.25 1.12
C SER A 200 1.52 -19.35 1.25
N ASP A 201 0.42 -19.69 0.59
CA ASP A 201 -0.85 -18.96 0.72
C ASP A 201 -1.49 -19.07 2.12
N GLN A 202 -1.02 -20.00 2.97
CA GLN A 202 -1.47 -20.15 4.35
C GLN A 202 -0.55 -19.45 5.37
N SER A 203 0.43 -18.67 4.91
CA SER A 203 1.39 -17.96 5.77
C SER A 203 0.66 -17.07 6.79
N LYS A 204 1.07 -17.15 8.04
CA LYS A 204 0.53 -16.34 9.13
C LYS A 204 1.41 -15.13 9.40
N MET A 205 0.81 -14.06 9.91
CA MET A 205 1.53 -12.90 10.42
C MET A 205 1.64 -12.97 11.95
N LEU A 206 2.81 -12.65 12.48
CA LEU A 206 3.07 -12.55 13.91
C LEU A 206 2.83 -11.11 14.34
N VAL A 207 1.94 -10.90 15.32
CA VAL A 207 1.50 -9.57 15.76
C VAL A 207 1.72 -9.41 17.25
N ARG A 208 2.62 -8.51 17.63
CA ARG A 208 2.73 -7.98 18.99
C ARG A 208 1.77 -6.81 19.15
N LYS A 209 0.84 -6.86 20.10
CA LYS A 209 -0.29 -5.92 20.23
C LYS A 209 0.09 -4.43 20.25
N GLY A 210 1.12 -4.05 21.01
CA GLY A 210 1.48 -2.65 21.27
C GLY A 210 0.52 -1.90 22.20
N GLY A 211 0.69 -0.58 22.29
CA GLY A 211 -0.13 0.33 23.10
C GLY A 211 0.10 0.17 24.61
N LYS A 212 -0.89 0.61 25.43
CA LYS A 212 -0.78 0.61 26.90
C LYS A 212 -1.19 -0.69 27.60
N ARG A 213 -2.19 -1.41 27.07
CA ARG A 213 -2.81 -2.58 27.72
C ARG A 213 -2.45 -3.86 26.99
N PHE A 214 -1.88 -4.83 27.71
CA PHE A 214 -1.39 -6.10 27.15
C PHE A 214 -0.40 -5.91 25.99
N ALA A 215 0.44 -4.88 26.06
CA ALA A 215 1.37 -4.50 24.99
C ALA A 215 2.36 -5.61 24.59
N PHE A 216 2.59 -6.56 25.52
CA PHE A 216 3.44 -7.74 25.36
C PHE A 216 2.75 -8.94 24.69
N LEU A 217 1.44 -8.89 24.47
CA LEU A 217 0.72 -10.02 23.87
C LEU A 217 1.10 -10.16 22.40
N THR A 218 1.74 -11.28 22.07
CA THR A 218 2.03 -11.71 20.70
C THR A 218 1.04 -12.79 20.28
N VAL A 219 0.47 -12.66 19.07
CA VAL A 219 -0.46 -13.64 18.47
C VAL A 219 -0.07 -13.93 17.03
N SER A 220 -0.32 -15.16 16.56
CA SER A 220 -0.20 -15.55 15.16
C SER A 220 -1.56 -15.50 14.50
N LEU A 221 -1.71 -14.74 13.42
CA LEU A 221 -2.99 -14.47 12.74
C LEU A 221 -2.92 -14.80 11.26
N ASP A 222 -4.07 -15.18 10.70
CA ASP A 222 -4.23 -15.16 9.25
C ASP A 222 -4.26 -13.70 8.75
N PRO A 223 -3.49 -13.33 7.71
CA PRO A 223 -3.49 -11.98 7.14
C PRO A 223 -4.86 -11.45 6.75
N THR A 224 -5.80 -12.34 6.40
CA THR A 224 -7.18 -12.00 5.99
C THR A 224 -8.21 -12.16 7.11
N SER A 225 -7.81 -12.61 8.30
CA SER A 225 -8.74 -12.77 9.43
C SER A 225 -9.35 -11.43 9.85
N ARG A 226 -10.58 -11.47 10.37
CA ARG A 226 -11.27 -10.29 10.92
C ARG A 226 -10.45 -9.52 11.95
N MET A 227 -9.56 -10.18 12.69
CA MET A 227 -8.68 -9.52 13.67
C MET A 227 -7.43 -8.90 13.06
N ALA A 228 -6.91 -9.44 11.95
CA ALA A 228 -5.84 -8.82 11.16
C ALA A 228 -6.33 -7.59 10.39
N MET A 229 -7.53 -7.70 9.80
CA MET A 229 -8.18 -6.64 9.03
C MET A 229 -8.81 -5.53 9.90
N LEU A 230 -8.82 -5.66 11.22
CA LEU A 230 -9.42 -4.65 12.10
C LEU A 230 -8.60 -3.35 12.08
N GLY A 231 -9.15 -2.32 11.43
CA GLY A 231 -8.46 -1.04 11.21
C GLY A 231 -7.50 -1.03 10.03
N ASN A 232 -7.62 -1.98 9.08
CA ASN A 232 -6.90 -1.98 7.82
C ASN A 232 -7.85 -2.23 6.65
N ARG A 233 -7.70 -1.45 5.56
CA ARG A 233 -8.43 -1.66 4.31
C ARG A 233 -7.91 -2.85 3.52
N TYR A 234 -6.60 -3.12 3.59
CA TYR A 234 -5.93 -4.21 2.87
C TYR A 234 -5.15 -5.14 3.82
N PRO A 235 -5.04 -6.44 3.49
CA PRO A 235 -4.19 -7.37 4.24
C PRO A 235 -2.70 -7.04 4.04
N ILE A 236 -1.85 -7.45 4.99
CA ILE A 236 -0.39 -7.23 4.91
C ILE A 236 0.27 -7.84 3.65
N THR A 237 -0.38 -8.81 3.02
CA THR A 237 0.02 -9.40 1.73
C THR A 237 0.01 -8.40 0.56
N GLU A 238 -0.80 -7.34 0.64
CA GLU A 238 -0.88 -6.24 -0.33
C GLU A 238 0.01 -5.04 0.05
N PHE A 239 0.84 -5.14 1.08
CA PHE A 239 1.66 -4.02 1.51
C PHE A 239 2.80 -3.68 0.54
N GLY A 240 3.01 -2.38 0.34
CA GLY A 240 4.22 -1.82 -0.24
C GLY A 240 4.14 -1.42 -1.71
N ILE A 241 5.14 -0.64 -2.13
CA ILE A 241 5.19 0.06 -3.44
C ILE A 241 4.90 -0.87 -4.63
N LYS A 242 5.51 -2.06 -4.70
CA LYS A 242 5.25 -3.04 -5.78
C LYS A 242 3.77 -3.44 -5.86
N ARG A 243 3.13 -3.71 -4.71
CA ARG A 243 1.72 -4.13 -4.64
C ARG A 243 0.78 -2.97 -4.94
N LEU A 244 1.11 -1.75 -4.50
CA LEU A 244 0.41 -0.52 -4.88
C LEU A 244 0.42 -0.32 -6.40
N VAL A 245 1.59 -0.41 -7.05
CA VAL A 245 1.69 -0.27 -8.52
C VAL A 245 0.91 -1.37 -9.26
N GLN A 246 1.01 -2.64 -8.84
CA GLN A 246 0.18 -3.71 -9.41
C GLN A 246 -1.31 -3.39 -9.32
N ARG A 247 -1.78 -2.95 -8.15
CA ARG A 247 -3.20 -2.62 -7.91
C ARG A 247 -3.68 -1.47 -8.81
N MET A 248 -2.83 -0.47 -9.06
CA MET A 248 -3.13 0.63 -9.98
C MET A 248 -3.19 0.16 -11.44
N ILE A 249 -2.29 -0.73 -11.88
CA ILE A 249 -2.33 -1.36 -13.21
C ILE A 249 -3.61 -2.20 -13.37
N ASP A 250 -3.93 -3.05 -12.38
CA ASP A 250 -5.10 -3.93 -12.39
C ASP A 250 -6.42 -3.16 -12.43
N LEU A 251 -6.48 -2.01 -11.76
CA LEU A 251 -7.67 -1.15 -11.73
C LEU A 251 -7.78 -0.35 -13.03
N GLY A 252 -6.74 0.40 -13.41
CA GLY A 252 -6.76 1.20 -14.64
C GLY A 252 -6.96 0.34 -15.90
N THR A 253 -6.45 -0.90 -15.93
CA THR A 253 -6.69 -1.84 -17.05
C THR A 253 -8.16 -2.28 -17.15
N LYS A 254 -8.90 -2.36 -16.03
CA LYS A 254 -10.36 -2.59 -16.04
C LYS A 254 -11.11 -1.31 -16.46
N GLU A 255 -10.60 -0.15 -16.05
CA GLU A 255 -11.19 1.16 -16.37
C GLU A 255 -11.08 1.51 -17.87
N LEU A 256 -10.13 0.92 -18.63
CA LEU A 256 -10.03 1.06 -20.10
C LEU A 256 -11.32 0.73 -20.89
N ALA A 257 -12.26 -0.01 -20.29
CA ALA A 257 -13.57 -0.27 -20.88
C ALA A 257 -14.52 0.95 -20.85
N TYR A 258 -14.16 2.04 -20.17
CA TYR A 258 -15.00 3.21 -19.92
C TYR A 258 -14.25 4.52 -20.20
N GLN A 259 -14.59 5.23 -21.28
CA GLN A 259 -13.95 6.50 -21.67
C GLN A 259 -14.12 7.66 -20.66
N GLU A 260 -14.86 7.48 -19.57
CA GLU A 260 -15.31 8.51 -18.63
C GLU A 260 -14.27 8.82 -17.53
N CYS A 261 -13.04 9.12 -17.94
CA CYS A 261 -11.98 9.59 -17.04
C CYS A 261 -11.29 10.85 -17.59
N LYS A 262 -10.71 11.64 -16.67
CA LYS A 262 -9.79 12.73 -16.98
C LYS A 262 -8.45 12.44 -16.32
N VAL A 263 -7.37 12.77 -17.01
CA VAL A 263 -6.00 12.61 -16.52
C VAL A 263 -5.31 13.97 -16.59
N ASP A 264 -4.70 14.37 -15.49
CA ASP A 264 -3.85 15.55 -15.38
C ASP A 264 -2.47 15.12 -14.85
N ILE A 265 -1.40 15.57 -15.51
CA ILE A 265 -0.02 15.22 -15.15
C ILE A 265 0.76 16.51 -14.94
N ARG A 266 1.25 16.69 -13.71
CA ARG A 266 2.02 17.86 -13.28
C ARG A 266 3.40 17.42 -12.82
N SER A 267 4.42 17.68 -13.63
CA SER A 267 5.82 17.37 -13.31
C SER A 267 6.51 18.45 -12.49
N SER A 268 7.61 18.06 -11.85
CA SER A 268 8.51 18.90 -11.06
C SER A 268 7.83 19.70 -9.96
N LEU A 269 6.85 19.08 -9.29
CA LEU A 269 6.19 19.64 -8.11
C LEU A 269 7.08 19.50 -6.88
N ASP A 270 7.19 20.58 -6.11
CA ASP A 270 7.70 20.54 -4.74
C ASP A 270 6.61 19.98 -3.81
N VAL A 271 6.93 18.91 -3.08
CA VAL A 271 6.00 18.19 -2.20
C VAL A 271 6.46 18.35 -0.76
N ALA A 272 5.58 18.90 0.09
CA ALA A 272 5.89 19.17 1.48
C ALA A 272 6.44 17.94 2.23
N ASP A 273 7.55 18.16 2.93
CA ASP A 273 8.31 17.16 3.69
C ASP A 273 8.81 15.97 2.83
N HIS A 274 9.10 16.22 1.55
CA HIS A 274 9.77 15.28 0.64
C HIS A 274 11.06 15.88 0.06
N GLN A 275 12.03 15.05 -0.30
CA GLN A 275 13.38 15.52 -0.66
C GLN A 275 13.56 15.88 -2.14
N HIS A 276 12.79 15.24 -3.02
CA HIS A 276 12.92 15.41 -4.47
C HIS A 276 11.66 16.04 -5.06
N ALA A 277 11.78 16.58 -6.27
CA ALA A 277 10.60 16.94 -7.04
C ALA A 277 9.80 15.69 -7.42
N CYS A 278 8.48 15.83 -7.53
CA CYS A 278 7.58 14.76 -7.93
C CYS A 278 6.78 15.12 -9.18
N THR A 279 6.52 14.11 -10.00
CA THR A 279 5.40 14.17 -10.96
C THR A 279 4.13 13.68 -10.27
N CYS A 280 3.10 14.51 -10.21
CA CYS A 280 1.77 14.12 -9.77
C CYS A 280 0.91 13.73 -10.97
N ILE A 281 0.34 12.53 -10.91
CA ILE A 281 -0.66 12.02 -11.85
C ILE A 281 -1.99 12.02 -11.13
N GLU A 282 -2.96 12.79 -11.62
CA GLU A 282 -4.31 12.89 -11.08
C GLU A 282 -5.32 12.28 -12.07
N VAL A 283 -6.01 11.21 -11.65
CA VAL A 283 -7.11 10.57 -12.38
C VAL A 283 -8.42 11.01 -11.74
N THR A 284 -9.36 11.54 -12.54
CA THR A 284 -10.69 11.98 -12.09
C THR A 284 -11.81 11.28 -12.85
N HIS A 285 -12.71 10.62 -12.12
CA HIS A 285 -13.97 10.05 -12.61
C HIS A 285 -15.13 11.02 -12.31
N PRO A 286 -15.59 11.83 -13.28
CA PRO A 286 -16.53 12.92 -13.00
C PRO A 286 -17.94 12.45 -12.61
N ILE A 287 -18.32 11.21 -12.96
CA ILE A 287 -19.65 10.65 -12.71
C ILE A 287 -19.49 9.39 -11.85
N LYS A 288 -20.24 9.32 -10.74
CA LYS A 288 -20.23 8.14 -9.86
C LYS A 288 -20.94 6.97 -10.54
N ARG A 289 -20.22 5.86 -10.72
CA ARG A 289 -20.72 4.62 -11.33
C ARG A 289 -20.04 3.41 -10.69
N ASP A 290 -20.74 2.30 -10.59
CA ASP A 290 -20.26 1.04 -9.98
C ASP A 290 -18.85 0.54 -10.40
N PRO A 291 -18.36 0.68 -11.67
CA PRO A 291 -17.00 0.27 -12.00
C PRO A 291 -15.89 1.15 -11.38
N PHE A 292 -16.18 2.40 -11.01
CA PHE A 292 -15.18 3.34 -10.52
C PHE A 292 -15.07 3.31 -8.99
N GLN A 293 -13.88 2.99 -8.48
CA GLN A 293 -13.66 2.85 -7.02
C GLN A 293 -13.41 4.18 -6.29
N TYR A 294 -13.18 5.27 -7.03
CA TYR A 294 -12.84 6.59 -6.51
C TYR A 294 -13.29 7.68 -7.48
N HIS A 295 -13.59 8.87 -6.96
CA HIS A 295 -13.79 10.08 -7.74
C HIS A 295 -12.47 10.67 -8.23
N ILE A 296 -11.46 10.74 -7.34
CA ILE A 296 -10.12 11.25 -7.66
C ILE A 296 -9.10 10.27 -7.08
N ALA A 297 -8.07 9.92 -7.86
CA ALA A 297 -6.85 9.30 -7.35
C ALA A 297 -5.64 10.15 -7.76
N ARG A 298 -4.71 10.38 -6.84
CA ARG A 298 -3.43 11.03 -7.13
C ARG A 298 -2.27 10.16 -6.74
N ILE A 299 -1.28 10.13 -7.61
CA ILE A 299 -0.04 9.37 -7.46
C ILE A 299 1.09 10.37 -7.60
N TYR A 300 1.95 10.47 -6.59
CA TYR A 300 3.16 11.29 -6.65
C TYR A 300 4.35 10.37 -6.86
N LEU A 301 4.92 10.45 -8.06
CA LEU A 301 6.10 9.72 -8.51
C LEU A 301 7.34 10.58 -8.21
N ASP A 302 8.27 10.07 -7.40
CA ASP A 302 9.56 10.73 -7.14
C ASP A 302 10.43 10.72 -8.41
N GLU A 303 10.89 11.89 -8.86
CA GLU A 303 11.61 12.03 -10.14
C GLU A 303 13.07 11.52 -10.10
N VAL A 304 13.60 11.17 -8.92
CA VAL A 304 14.97 10.66 -8.72
C VAL A 304 14.96 9.16 -8.40
N LEU A 305 14.10 8.73 -7.46
CA LEU A 305 13.93 7.34 -7.08
C LEU A 305 13.12 6.55 -8.14
N ASN A 306 12.28 7.25 -8.90
CA ASN A 306 11.35 6.71 -9.90
C ASN A 306 10.46 5.59 -9.31
N VAL A 307 9.79 5.93 -8.21
CA VAL A 307 8.76 5.12 -7.52
C VAL A 307 7.68 6.01 -6.88
N PRO A 308 6.43 5.53 -6.73
CA PRO A 308 5.41 6.25 -5.98
C PRO A 308 5.82 6.48 -4.51
N VAL A 309 5.80 7.74 -4.08
CA VAL A 309 6.07 8.16 -2.70
C VAL A 309 4.84 8.68 -1.97
N ARG A 310 3.77 9.04 -2.69
CA ARG A 310 2.45 9.32 -2.11
C ARG A 310 1.33 8.80 -3.01
N PHE A 311 0.31 8.21 -2.40
CA PHE A 311 -0.96 7.89 -3.01
C PHE A 311 -2.09 8.47 -2.15
N GLU A 312 -3.09 9.04 -2.79
CA GLU A 312 -4.34 9.44 -2.16
C GLU A 312 -5.52 9.13 -3.08
N SER A 313 -6.60 8.58 -2.53
CA SER A 313 -7.88 8.41 -3.24
C SER A 313 -8.99 9.13 -2.49
N TYR A 314 -9.92 9.71 -3.25
CA TYR A 314 -11.07 10.43 -2.74
C TYR A 314 -12.35 9.85 -3.33
N ASP A 315 -13.34 9.66 -2.46
CA ASP A 315 -14.73 9.39 -2.83
C ASP A 315 -15.40 10.68 -3.36
N TRP A 316 -16.51 10.50 -4.08
CA TRP A 316 -17.35 11.62 -4.54
C TRP A 316 -17.85 12.46 -3.36
N PRO A 317 -18.13 13.76 -3.59
CA PRO A 317 -18.69 14.62 -2.55
C PRO A 317 -19.96 14.04 -1.91
N SER A 318 -20.10 14.25 -0.60
CA SER A 318 -21.32 13.90 0.14
C SER A 318 -22.46 14.86 -0.19
N GLU A 319 -23.71 14.43 0.02
CA GLU A 319 -24.89 15.27 -0.21
C GLU A 319 -24.77 16.61 0.56
N GLY A 320 -24.94 17.73 -0.16
CA GLY A 320 -24.77 19.08 0.39
C GLY A 320 -23.32 19.59 0.47
N SER A 321 -22.35 18.87 -0.09
CA SER A 321 -20.95 19.31 -0.23
C SER A 321 -20.50 19.21 -1.68
N ASP A 322 -19.67 20.17 -2.13
CA ASP A 322 -18.92 20.09 -3.40
C ASP A 322 -17.51 19.50 -3.20
N GLN A 323 -17.08 19.30 -1.95
CA GLN A 323 -15.73 18.80 -1.64
C GLN A 323 -15.68 17.27 -1.65
N PRO A 324 -14.70 16.66 -2.35
CA PRO A 324 -14.51 15.22 -2.37
C PRO A 324 -13.97 14.72 -1.02
N VAL A 325 -14.29 13.46 -0.67
CA VAL A 325 -14.02 12.92 0.67
C VAL A 325 -12.78 12.03 0.63
N LEU A 326 -11.75 12.34 1.41
CA LEU A 326 -10.54 11.51 1.46
C LEU A 326 -10.88 10.08 1.92
N HIS A 327 -10.54 9.10 1.08
CA HIS A 327 -10.89 7.70 1.26
C HIS A 327 -9.68 6.85 1.70
N GLU A 328 -8.50 7.10 1.15
CA GLU A 328 -7.23 6.57 1.68
C GLU A 328 -6.06 7.51 1.33
N GLU A 329 -5.02 7.52 2.17
CA GLU A 329 -3.78 8.29 2.00
C GLU A 329 -2.60 7.44 2.52
N TYR A 330 -1.58 7.27 1.67
CA TYR A 330 -0.35 6.56 1.96
C TYR A 330 0.84 7.44 1.55
N ILE A 331 1.70 7.82 2.51
CA ILE A 331 2.89 8.65 2.25
C ILE A 331 4.15 7.93 2.74
N TYR A 332 5.07 7.63 1.83
CA TYR A 332 6.33 6.93 2.11
C TYR A 332 7.44 7.95 2.43
N ARG A 333 7.57 8.32 3.71
CA ARG A 333 8.66 9.18 4.21
C ARG A 333 9.94 8.38 4.39
N ASP A 334 11.08 9.08 4.36
CA ASP A 334 12.43 8.52 4.59
C ASP A 334 12.73 7.25 3.77
N LEU A 335 12.20 7.18 2.53
CA LEU A 335 12.29 5.99 1.69
C LEU A 335 13.74 5.72 1.27
N LYS A 336 14.27 4.56 1.63
CA LYS A 336 15.62 4.10 1.28
C LYS A 336 15.53 2.74 0.59
N LEU A 337 15.86 2.72 -0.69
CA LEU A 337 15.84 1.53 -1.54
C LEU A 337 17.16 0.74 -1.41
N ASN A 338 17.09 -0.59 -1.57
CA ASN A 338 18.24 -1.49 -1.65
C ASN A 338 19.23 -1.32 -0.48
N VAL A 339 18.70 -1.31 0.74
CA VAL A 339 19.46 -1.22 1.99
C VAL A 339 20.09 -2.56 2.42
N ALA A 340 19.85 -3.63 1.67
CA ALA A 340 20.39 -4.97 1.87
C ALA A 340 19.93 -5.61 3.19
N LEU A 341 18.61 -5.73 3.36
CA LEU A 341 18.01 -6.38 4.53
C LEU A 341 18.39 -7.86 4.59
N SER A 342 18.85 -8.33 5.75
CA SER A 342 19.27 -9.73 5.91
C SER A 342 18.09 -10.69 6.06
N ASP A 343 18.32 -12.00 5.91
CA ASP A 343 17.31 -13.02 6.21
C ASP A 343 16.91 -13.03 7.68
N GLU A 344 17.88 -12.83 8.59
CA GLU A 344 17.67 -12.74 10.04
C GLU A 344 16.66 -11.64 10.40
N GLU A 345 16.62 -10.52 9.67
CA GLU A 345 15.66 -9.43 9.88
C GLU A 345 14.20 -9.81 9.60
N PHE A 346 13.95 -10.98 9.02
CA PHE A 346 12.62 -11.54 8.80
C PHE A 346 12.33 -12.77 9.68
N GLU A 347 13.17 -13.03 10.70
CA GLU A 347 12.95 -14.07 11.72
C GLU A 347 12.27 -13.50 12.98
N SER A 348 11.50 -14.34 13.66
CA SER A 348 10.66 -13.94 14.81
C SER A 348 11.46 -13.49 16.04
N ASP A 349 12.71 -13.88 16.11
CA ASP A 349 13.66 -13.69 17.20
C ASP A 349 14.90 -12.90 16.82
N TYR A 350 14.82 -12.17 15.70
CA TYR A 350 15.74 -11.10 15.42
C TYR A 350 15.87 -10.17 16.63
N SER A 351 17.10 -9.95 17.09
CA SER A 351 17.40 -9.43 18.43
C SER A 351 16.84 -8.04 18.76
N THR A 352 16.39 -7.29 17.75
CA THR A 352 15.79 -5.95 17.92
C THR A 352 14.27 -5.94 18.03
N TYR A 353 13.59 -7.06 17.75
CA TYR A 353 12.14 -7.22 17.80
C TYR A 353 11.67 -7.76 19.15
N LYS A 354 10.43 -7.47 19.55
CA LYS A 354 9.89 -7.85 20.87
C LYS A 354 8.77 -8.88 20.77
N PHE A 355 8.85 -9.83 19.85
CA PHE A 355 7.80 -10.85 19.72
C PHE A 355 7.81 -11.90 20.85
N ARG A 356 8.94 -12.07 21.54
CA ARG A 356 9.12 -12.94 22.71
C ARG A 356 9.10 -12.14 24.03
#